data_AF-X0V4R9-F1
#
_entry.id   AF-X0V4R9-F1
#
_cell.length_a   1.000
_cell.length_b   1.000
_cell.length_c   1.000
_cell.angle_alpha   90.00
_cell.angle_beta   90.00
_cell.angle_gamma   90.00
#
_symmetry.space_group_name_H-M   'P 1'
#
loop_
_entity.id
_entity.type
_entity.pdbx_description
1 polymer ?
#
loop_
_entity_poly.entity_id
_entity_poly.type
_entity_poly.pdbx_seq_one_letter_code
_entity_poly.pdbx_strand_id
1 'polypeptide(L)'
;HANEQMSLDVNRNSWEADYHNTKPFFIHDYGCHCGDMDATDDGVLHSMLFHSDTELAFACVYNTGYGWGNQQSTKSSSALQQKLFWAYMFDVTNNSGSSMNWQLGKAMAHSRDTMAPTISWGGSWREIIQCCLLFGDPAQRLKDMTKPPETPERPKGPTEGIVGVEYMFFTSTTDPEGEQVSYLWDWDDNTSSDWLGPFDSGVTVSTFHSWAEAGEYEIRVKAKDTHSAKSDWSDSLTIRIVDLPVLEIGDISGSLFKISAVIKNNGSIDAT
;
A
#
# COMPACT_ATOMS: atom_id res chain seq x y z
N HIS A 1 31.59 -12.45 17.57
CA HIS A 1 30.79 -13.63 17.89
C HIS A 1 29.53 -13.15 18.59
N ALA A 2 28.37 -13.35 17.99
CA ALA A 2 27.11 -13.15 18.70
C ALA A 2 27.09 -14.10 19.92
N ASN A 3 26.64 -13.63 21.07
CA ASN A 3 26.50 -14.47 22.27
C ASN A 3 25.26 -15.33 22.09
N GLU A 4 25.44 -16.64 22.01
CA GLU A 4 24.38 -17.63 21.90
C GLU A 4 23.37 -17.56 23.04
N GLN A 5 23.76 -17.08 24.23
CA GLN A 5 22.84 -16.88 25.36
C GLN A 5 21.87 -15.70 25.15
N MET A 6 22.10 -14.88 24.12
CA MET A 6 21.29 -13.71 23.79
C MET A 6 20.54 -13.87 22.45
N SER A 7 20.72 -15.00 21.77
CA SER A 7 20.06 -15.30 20.51
C SER A 7 19.36 -16.64 20.65
N LEU A 8 18.02 -16.60 20.76
CA LEU A 8 17.09 -17.74 20.66
C LEU A 8 16.84 -18.60 21.91
N ASP A 9 17.18 -18.19 23.14
CA ASP A 9 16.89 -18.96 24.38
C ASP A 9 17.39 -20.42 24.35
N VAL A 10 18.53 -20.66 23.71
CA VAL A 10 19.09 -22.00 23.44
C VAL A 10 20.55 -22.12 23.90
N ASN A 11 20.98 -23.34 24.24
CA ASN A 11 22.35 -23.60 24.66
C ASN A 11 23.27 -23.85 23.46
N ARG A 12 24.50 -23.28 23.45
CA ARG A 12 25.50 -23.45 22.38
C ARG A 12 25.65 -24.87 21.85
N ASN A 13 25.57 -25.87 22.73
CA ASN A 13 25.89 -27.25 22.41
C ASN A 13 24.66 -28.08 22.03
N SER A 14 23.44 -27.55 22.20
CA SER A 14 22.19 -28.28 21.94
C SER A 14 21.16 -27.45 21.18
N TRP A 15 21.51 -26.23 20.74
CA TRP A 15 20.54 -25.27 20.23
C TRP A 15 19.71 -25.78 19.06
N GLU A 16 20.32 -26.54 18.14
CA GLU A 16 19.62 -27.08 16.98
C GLU A 16 18.59 -28.15 17.40
N ALA A 17 18.88 -28.93 18.44
CA ALA A 17 17.97 -29.93 18.99
C ALA A 17 16.91 -29.35 19.94
N ASP A 18 17.19 -28.20 20.57
CA ASP A 18 16.28 -27.50 21.48
C ASP A 18 15.32 -26.56 20.72
N TYR A 19 15.61 -26.27 19.45
CA TYR A 19 14.83 -25.37 18.61
C TYR A 19 13.63 -26.08 18.00
N HIS A 20 12.41 -25.58 18.29
CA HIS A 20 11.16 -26.19 17.82
C HIS A 20 10.15 -25.19 17.24
N ASN A 21 10.61 -24.07 16.67
CA ASN A 21 9.67 -23.11 16.10
C ASN A 21 9.22 -23.54 14.70
N THR A 22 7.95 -23.94 14.61
CA THR A 22 7.30 -24.35 13.36
C THR A 22 6.60 -23.20 12.63
N LYS A 23 6.66 -21.97 13.14
CA LYS A 23 6.05 -20.80 12.48
C LYS A 23 7.05 -20.17 11.51
N PRO A 24 6.61 -19.70 10.32
CA PRO A 24 7.50 -19.02 9.38
C PRO A 24 8.22 -17.84 10.03
N PHE A 25 9.53 -17.77 9.85
CA PHE A 25 10.37 -16.69 10.36
C PHE A 25 11.48 -16.35 9.38
N PHE A 26 12.01 -15.14 9.52
CA PHE A 26 13.12 -14.61 8.77
C PHE A 26 14.20 -14.17 9.76
N ILE A 27 15.46 -14.48 9.47
CA ILE A 27 16.58 -14.00 10.28
C ILE A 27 17.42 -13.03 9.47
N HIS A 28 17.68 -11.86 10.04
CA HIS A 28 18.76 -10.99 9.57
C HIS A 28 19.81 -10.91 10.66
N ASP A 29 20.97 -11.51 10.43
CA ASP A 29 22.11 -11.46 11.33
C ASP A 29 23.37 -11.08 10.56
N TYR A 30 24.30 -10.44 11.24
CA TYR A 30 25.59 -10.06 10.67
C TYR A 30 26.74 -10.62 11.50
N GLY A 31 26.53 -11.73 12.22
CA GLY A 31 27.60 -12.52 12.80
C GLY A 31 28.67 -12.88 11.76
N CYS A 32 29.90 -13.08 12.21
CA CYS A 32 30.96 -13.52 11.31
C CYS A 32 30.67 -14.94 10.82
N HIS A 33 30.81 -15.18 9.52
CA HIS A 33 30.70 -16.48 8.87
C HIS A 33 29.37 -17.21 9.10
N CYS A 34 28.30 -16.53 9.52
CA CYS A 34 27.00 -17.19 9.74
C CYS A 34 26.33 -17.66 8.43
N GLY A 35 26.78 -17.16 7.27
CA GLY A 35 26.34 -17.59 5.94
C GLY A 35 27.40 -18.36 5.16
N ASP A 36 28.49 -18.78 5.80
CA ASP A 36 29.60 -19.46 5.13
C ASP A 36 29.20 -20.90 4.75
N MET A 37 28.91 -21.13 3.47
CA MET A 37 28.49 -22.42 2.92
C MET A 37 29.66 -23.39 2.70
N ASP A 38 30.89 -22.90 2.77
CA ASP A 38 32.11 -23.69 2.57
C ASP A 38 32.74 -24.11 3.92
N ALA A 39 32.09 -23.80 5.04
CA ALA A 39 32.51 -24.20 6.37
C ALA A 39 32.49 -25.74 6.52
N THR A 40 33.41 -26.27 7.33
CA THR A 40 33.52 -27.73 7.55
C THR A 40 32.43 -28.29 8.47
N ASP A 41 31.78 -27.42 9.24
CA ASP A 41 30.55 -27.67 9.97
C ASP A 41 29.36 -27.16 9.16
N ASP A 42 28.21 -27.85 9.25
CA ASP A 42 26.98 -27.47 8.53
C ASP A 42 26.58 -25.99 8.80
N GLY A 43 27.02 -25.42 9.94
CA GLY A 43 26.96 -23.99 10.20
C GLY A 43 25.54 -23.48 10.44
N VAL A 44 25.44 -22.22 10.88
CA VAL A 44 24.13 -21.62 11.25
C VAL A 44 23.17 -21.55 10.05
N LEU A 45 23.71 -21.34 8.85
CA LEU A 45 22.91 -21.30 7.62
C LEU A 45 22.22 -22.63 7.31
N HIS A 46 22.93 -23.76 7.46
CA HIS A 46 22.32 -25.07 7.21
C HIS A 46 21.24 -25.39 8.23
N SER A 47 21.54 -25.15 9.51
CA SER A 47 20.58 -25.38 10.58
C SER A 47 19.29 -24.58 10.37
N MET A 48 19.39 -23.35 9.86
CA MET A 48 18.21 -22.49 9.66
C MET A 48 17.45 -22.76 8.38
N LEU A 49 18.08 -23.24 7.31
CA LEU A 49 17.40 -23.41 6.00
C LEU A 49 17.15 -24.87 5.61
N PHE A 50 17.86 -25.84 6.19
CA PHE A 50 17.90 -27.22 5.69
C PHE A 50 17.72 -28.31 6.77
N HIS A 51 17.77 -28.00 8.07
CA HIS A 51 17.72 -29.01 9.14
C HIS A 51 16.39 -29.77 9.25
N SER A 52 15.27 -29.11 8.93
CA SER A 52 13.93 -29.63 9.16
C SER A 52 12.98 -29.11 8.08
N ASP A 53 12.03 -29.93 7.62
CA ASP A 53 10.98 -29.51 6.68
C ASP A 53 9.92 -28.61 7.34
N THR A 54 9.89 -28.53 8.67
CA THR A 54 8.86 -27.80 9.43
C THR A 54 9.40 -26.70 10.33
N GLU A 55 10.69 -26.71 10.65
CA GLU A 55 11.34 -25.80 11.62
C GLU A 55 12.47 -25.01 10.94
N LEU A 56 12.18 -24.43 9.77
CA LEU A 56 13.14 -23.68 8.96
C LEU A 56 12.73 -22.21 8.78
N ALA A 57 13.73 -21.34 8.64
CA ALA A 57 13.55 -19.97 8.22
C ALA A 57 13.14 -19.97 6.75
N PHE A 58 12.17 -19.14 6.36
CA PHE A 58 11.84 -19.02 4.94
C PHE A 58 12.90 -18.23 4.16
N ALA A 59 13.74 -17.45 4.85
CA ALA A 59 14.92 -16.79 4.32
C ALA A 59 15.84 -16.31 5.45
N CYS A 60 17.12 -16.12 5.14
CA CYS A 60 18.12 -15.51 6.01
C CYS A 60 18.87 -14.40 5.27
N VAL A 61 19.28 -13.34 5.96
CA VAL A 61 20.34 -12.43 5.50
C VAL A 61 21.53 -12.61 6.43
N TYR A 62 22.62 -13.17 5.89
CA TYR A 62 23.81 -13.57 6.65
C TYR A 62 25.09 -13.15 5.96
N ASN A 63 26.16 -13.06 6.76
CA ASN A 63 27.48 -12.72 6.28
C ASN A 63 28.31 -13.98 5.99
N THR A 64 28.82 -14.08 4.76
CA THR A 64 29.75 -15.14 4.35
C THR A 64 31.18 -14.90 4.81
N GLY A 65 31.50 -13.68 5.28
CA GLY A 65 32.81 -13.30 5.80
C GLY A 65 32.72 -12.66 7.18
N TYR A 66 33.48 -11.58 7.42
CA TYR A 66 33.52 -10.93 8.73
C TYR A 66 32.35 -9.97 8.95
N GLY A 67 31.66 -10.18 10.06
CA GLY A 67 30.69 -9.26 10.64
C GLY A 67 31.37 -8.13 11.40
N TRP A 68 30.95 -6.89 11.16
CA TRP A 68 31.56 -5.70 11.73
C TRP A 68 30.53 -4.92 12.56
N GLY A 69 30.51 -5.18 13.87
CA GLY A 69 29.68 -4.48 14.85
C GLY A 69 30.43 -3.35 15.56
N ASN A 70 29.71 -2.57 16.39
CA ASN A 70 30.30 -1.64 17.34
C ASN A 70 29.58 -1.80 18.68
N GLN A 71 30.34 -1.97 19.77
CA GLN A 71 29.77 -2.24 21.11
C GLN A 71 29.04 -1.04 21.73
N GLN A 72 29.33 0.17 21.25
CA GLN A 72 28.86 1.42 21.85
C GLN A 72 27.88 2.17 20.95
N SER A 73 27.65 1.72 19.72
CA SER A 73 26.74 2.37 18.77
C SER A 73 26.31 1.45 17.63
N THR A 74 25.29 1.85 16.87
CA THR A 74 24.89 1.20 15.63
C THR A 74 25.62 1.74 14.39
N LYS A 75 26.75 2.45 14.58
CA LYS A 75 27.52 3.09 13.50
C LYS A 75 28.61 2.18 12.94
N SER A 76 28.26 0.95 12.59
CA SER A 76 29.16 0.03 11.89
C SER A 76 28.64 -0.31 10.50
N SER A 77 29.49 -0.84 9.61
CA SER A 77 29.06 -1.20 8.26
C SER A 77 27.96 -2.26 8.26
N SER A 78 28.05 -3.27 9.13
CA SER A 78 27.00 -4.29 9.26
C SER A 78 25.69 -3.74 9.80
N ALA A 79 25.75 -2.92 10.86
CA ALA A 79 24.56 -2.32 11.45
C ALA A 79 23.90 -1.32 10.48
N LEU A 80 24.68 -0.61 9.66
CA LEU A 80 24.14 0.26 8.62
C LEU A 80 23.41 -0.53 7.55
N GLN A 81 23.99 -1.61 7.03
CA GLN A 81 23.32 -2.42 6.01
C GLN A 81 22.00 -2.99 6.53
N GLN A 82 22.01 -3.59 7.73
CA GLN A 82 20.79 -4.10 8.35
C GLN A 82 19.75 -3.00 8.55
N LYS A 83 20.17 -1.82 9.03
CA LYS A 83 19.28 -0.66 9.15
C LYS A 83 18.67 -0.29 7.81
N LEU A 84 19.44 -0.25 6.73
CA LEU A 84 18.97 0.13 5.40
C LEU A 84 18.03 -0.92 4.79
N PHE A 85 18.29 -2.21 5.03
CA PHE A 85 17.37 -3.28 4.67
C PHE A 85 15.98 -3.04 5.29
N TRP A 86 15.94 -2.74 6.59
CA TRP A 86 14.67 -2.46 7.29
C TRP A 86 14.09 -1.09 6.97
N ALA A 87 14.92 -0.09 6.67
CA ALA A 87 14.46 1.21 6.21
C ALA A 87 13.72 1.09 4.88
N TYR A 88 14.16 0.22 3.97
CA TYR A 88 13.40 -0.06 2.76
C TYR A 88 11.98 -0.53 3.08
N MET A 89 11.86 -1.50 3.99
CA MET A 89 10.56 -2.04 4.39
C MET A 89 9.74 -0.95 5.12
N PHE A 90 10.18 -0.50 6.29
CA PHE A 90 9.32 0.25 7.19
C PHE A 90 9.22 1.76 6.92
N ASP A 91 10.13 2.36 6.15
CA ASP A 91 9.94 3.71 5.62
C ASP A 91 9.17 3.65 4.29
N VAL A 92 7.86 3.38 4.40
CA VAL A 92 6.96 3.29 3.25
C VAL A 92 6.85 4.61 2.50
N THR A 93 7.04 5.75 3.17
CA THR A 93 6.94 7.07 2.53
C THR A 93 8.13 7.35 1.61
N ASN A 94 9.35 7.09 2.06
CA ASN A 94 10.55 7.47 1.32
C ASN A 94 11.18 6.33 0.53
N ASN A 95 10.90 5.07 0.87
CA ASN A 95 11.56 3.91 0.27
C ASN A 95 10.61 2.94 -0.44
N SER A 96 9.86 2.10 0.29
CA SER A 96 9.06 1.04 -0.35
C SER A 96 7.82 1.57 -1.08
N GLY A 97 7.34 2.77 -0.77
CA GLY A 97 6.12 3.38 -1.34
C GLY A 97 4.82 2.79 -0.78
N SER A 98 4.81 1.52 -0.39
CA SER A 98 3.71 0.80 0.24
C SER A 98 4.23 -0.53 0.78
N SER A 99 3.57 -1.07 1.79
CA SER A 99 3.85 -2.40 2.31
C SER A 99 3.68 -3.52 1.28
N MET A 100 2.89 -3.28 0.22
CA MET A 100 2.83 -4.19 -0.93
C MET A 100 4.20 -4.39 -1.58
N ASN A 101 5.12 -3.42 -1.52
CA ASN A 101 6.45 -3.54 -2.09
C ASN A 101 7.47 -4.19 -1.15
N TRP A 102 7.07 -4.63 0.05
CA TRP A 102 7.95 -5.34 0.97
C TRP A 102 8.40 -6.67 0.35
N GLN A 103 9.61 -6.67 -0.20
CA GLN A 103 10.19 -7.78 -0.94
C GLN A 103 11.67 -7.91 -0.58
N LEU A 104 12.10 -9.10 -0.19
CA LEU A 104 13.45 -9.33 0.37
C LEU A 104 14.55 -8.88 -0.60
N GLY A 105 14.42 -9.20 -1.89
CA GLY A 105 15.39 -8.79 -2.90
C GLY A 105 15.49 -7.27 -3.08
N LYS A 106 14.37 -6.55 -2.99
CA LYS A 106 14.36 -5.08 -3.09
C LYS A 106 14.98 -4.42 -1.87
N ALA A 107 14.70 -4.92 -0.66
CA ALA A 107 15.34 -4.46 0.56
C ALA A 107 16.87 -4.68 0.51
N MET A 108 17.29 -5.85 0.04
CA MET A 108 18.72 -6.16 -0.11
C MET A 108 19.39 -5.23 -1.12
N ALA A 109 18.77 -5.03 -2.30
CA ALA A 109 19.27 -4.12 -3.33
C ALA A 109 19.37 -2.68 -2.81
N HIS A 110 18.31 -2.16 -2.19
CA HIS A 110 18.28 -0.82 -1.61
C HIS A 110 19.41 -0.62 -0.59
N SER A 111 19.64 -1.60 0.29
CA SER A 111 20.72 -1.51 1.29
C SER A 111 22.10 -1.39 0.64
N ARG A 112 22.36 -2.17 -0.42
CA ARG A 112 23.64 -2.17 -1.15
C ARG A 112 23.82 -0.91 -1.98
N ASP A 113 22.80 -0.49 -2.70
CA ASP A 113 22.85 0.71 -3.54
C ASP A 113 23.08 1.96 -2.71
N THR A 114 22.42 2.05 -1.54
CA THR A 114 22.62 3.15 -0.60
C THR A 114 24.03 3.16 -0.01
N MET A 115 24.62 1.98 0.20
CA MET A 115 26.01 1.84 0.68
C MET A 115 27.05 1.96 -0.43
N ALA A 116 26.69 1.86 -1.71
CA ALA A 116 27.63 1.84 -2.84
C ALA A 116 28.65 3.00 -2.84
N PRO A 117 28.31 4.24 -2.44
CA PRO A 117 29.30 5.33 -2.33
C PRO A 117 30.46 5.06 -1.35
N THR A 118 30.31 4.11 -0.43
CA THR A 118 31.32 3.74 0.57
C THR A 118 32.29 2.64 0.09
N ILE A 119 32.10 2.11 -1.13
CA ILE A 119 32.90 0.97 -1.65
C ILE A 119 34.41 1.24 -1.67
N SER A 120 34.81 2.51 -1.86
CA SER A 120 36.21 2.94 -1.92
C SER A 120 36.80 3.34 -0.57
N TRP A 121 35.99 3.36 0.50
CA TRP A 121 36.47 3.69 1.85
C TRP A 121 37.37 2.59 2.44
N GLY A 122 37.38 1.41 1.81
CA GLY A 122 38.19 0.27 2.21
C GLY A 122 37.68 -0.42 3.47
N GLY A 123 38.36 -1.51 3.84
CA GLY A 123 38.05 -2.32 5.01
C GLY A 123 36.61 -2.87 5.01
N SER A 124 35.97 -2.78 6.17
CA SER A 124 34.68 -3.41 6.46
C SER A 124 33.52 -2.91 5.60
N TRP A 125 33.60 -1.73 4.98
CA TRP A 125 32.52 -1.19 4.14
C TRP A 125 32.35 -1.97 2.85
N ARG A 126 33.47 -2.23 2.15
CA ARG A 126 33.46 -3.03 0.93
C ARG A 126 33.07 -4.48 1.22
N GLU A 127 33.62 -5.04 2.29
CA GLU A 127 33.33 -6.42 2.69
C GLU A 127 31.85 -6.64 2.96
N ILE A 128 31.18 -5.76 3.71
CA ILE A 128 29.75 -5.93 4.01
C ILE A 128 28.86 -5.83 2.75
N ILE A 129 29.18 -4.95 1.80
CA ILE A 129 28.44 -4.87 0.53
C ILE A 129 28.53 -6.20 -0.24
N GLN A 130 29.67 -6.88 -0.16
CA GLN A 130 29.98 -8.09 -0.94
C GLN A 130 29.58 -9.39 -0.24
N CYS A 131 29.71 -9.46 1.09
CA CYS A 131 29.64 -10.71 1.85
C CYS A 131 28.35 -10.87 2.66
N CYS A 132 27.62 -9.80 2.96
CA CYS A 132 26.30 -9.96 3.59
C CYS A 132 25.24 -10.16 2.49
N LEU A 133 24.70 -11.38 2.41
CA LEU A 133 23.90 -11.90 1.32
C LEU A 133 22.51 -12.32 1.81
N LEU A 134 21.53 -12.23 0.90
CA LEU A 134 20.22 -12.83 1.07
C LEU A 134 20.26 -14.29 0.63
N PHE A 135 19.89 -15.20 1.53
CA PHE A 135 19.67 -16.61 1.32
C PHE A 135 18.17 -16.90 1.39
N GLY A 136 17.54 -17.03 0.22
CA GLY A 136 16.09 -17.22 0.08
C GLY A 136 15.61 -16.71 -1.26
N ASP A 137 14.30 -16.78 -1.51
CA ASP A 137 13.72 -16.24 -2.74
C ASP A 137 13.74 -14.69 -2.70
N PRO A 138 14.49 -14.00 -3.58
CA PRO A 138 14.46 -12.54 -3.66
C PRO A 138 13.09 -11.99 -4.08
N ALA A 139 12.21 -12.81 -4.67
CA ALA A 139 10.82 -12.48 -4.96
C ALA A 139 9.88 -12.63 -3.76
N GLN A 140 10.34 -13.23 -2.66
CA GLN A 140 9.54 -13.39 -1.44
C GLN A 140 9.06 -12.03 -0.93
N ARG A 141 7.74 -11.90 -0.82
CA ARG A 141 7.07 -10.73 -0.26
C ARG A 141 6.74 -10.98 1.20
N LEU A 142 6.86 -9.93 2.01
CA LEU A 142 6.35 -9.95 3.38
C LEU A 142 4.93 -9.42 3.35
N LYS A 143 4.01 -10.22 3.89
CA LYS A 143 2.62 -9.81 4.00
C LYS A 143 2.51 -8.75 5.09
N ASP A 144 1.95 -7.60 4.75
CA ASP A 144 1.56 -6.63 5.76
C ASP A 144 0.47 -7.23 6.65
N MET A 145 0.54 -6.94 7.95
CA MET A 145 -0.46 -7.36 8.91
C MET A 145 -1.63 -6.38 9.00
N THR A 146 -1.54 -5.24 8.29
CA THR A 146 -2.60 -4.26 8.20
C THR A 146 -3.81 -4.86 7.49
N LYS A 147 -4.99 -4.45 7.96
CA LYS A 147 -6.27 -4.80 7.37
C LYS A 147 -6.73 -3.61 6.54
N PRO A 148 -7.16 -3.84 5.29
CA PRO A 148 -7.75 -2.75 4.54
C PRO A 148 -8.97 -2.18 5.28
N PRO A 149 -9.37 -0.94 4.97
CA PRO A 149 -10.64 -0.43 5.45
C PRO A 149 -11.80 -1.32 5.00
N GLU A 150 -12.88 -1.31 5.78
CA GLU A 150 -14.13 -1.94 5.38
C GLU A 150 -14.61 -1.34 4.05
N THR A 151 -15.38 -2.10 3.27
CA THR A 151 -15.98 -1.59 2.04
C THR A 151 -16.85 -0.37 2.35
N PRO A 152 -16.67 0.76 1.66
CA PRO A 152 -17.49 1.94 1.89
C PRO A 152 -18.98 1.68 1.76
N GLU A 153 -19.77 2.41 2.55
CA GLU A 153 -21.22 2.42 2.38
C GLU A 153 -21.58 2.81 0.94
N ARG A 154 -22.67 2.24 0.42
CA ARG A 154 -23.25 2.68 -0.85
C ARG A 154 -23.38 4.21 -0.84
N PRO A 155 -22.90 4.92 -1.88
CA PRO A 155 -23.00 6.36 -1.94
C PRO A 155 -24.44 6.85 -1.73
N LYS A 156 -24.55 8.03 -1.13
CA LYS A 156 -25.81 8.73 -0.89
C LYS A 156 -25.77 10.07 -1.62
N GLY A 157 -26.87 10.42 -2.27
CA GLY A 157 -27.00 11.64 -3.06
C GLY A 157 -28.28 11.60 -3.90
N PRO A 158 -28.50 12.59 -4.78
CA PRO A 158 -29.60 12.59 -5.75
C PRO A 158 -29.55 11.37 -6.67
N THR A 159 -30.72 10.86 -7.07
CA THR A 159 -30.86 9.77 -8.06
C THR A 159 -31.37 10.25 -9.41
N GLU A 160 -31.66 11.54 -9.53
CA GLU A 160 -32.05 12.20 -10.76
C GLU A 160 -31.33 13.56 -10.85
N GLY A 161 -30.94 13.95 -12.06
CA GLY A 161 -30.24 15.19 -12.31
C GLY A 161 -30.34 15.66 -13.75
N ILE A 162 -29.73 16.80 -14.04
CA ILE A 162 -29.71 17.47 -15.33
C ILE A 162 -28.25 17.62 -15.77
N VAL A 163 -28.01 17.48 -17.07
CA VAL A 163 -26.70 17.69 -17.68
C VAL A 163 -26.08 19.02 -17.24
N GLY A 164 -24.80 18.97 -16.86
CA GLY A 164 -23.99 20.13 -16.48
C GLY A 164 -24.28 20.72 -15.09
N VAL A 165 -25.20 20.13 -14.33
CA VAL A 165 -25.47 20.53 -12.94
C VAL A 165 -24.59 19.72 -11.98
N GLU A 166 -24.02 20.40 -11.00
CA GLU A 166 -23.19 19.80 -9.98
C GLU A 166 -24.04 19.25 -8.81
N TYR A 167 -23.77 18.00 -8.44
CA TYR A 167 -24.48 17.27 -7.39
C TYR A 167 -23.53 16.80 -6.30
N MET A 168 -23.98 16.88 -5.05
CA MET A 168 -23.21 16.43 -3.90
C MET A 168 -23.52 14.96 -3.58
N PHE A 169 -22.47 14.18 -3.41
CA PHE A 169 -22.52 12.80 -2.96
C PHE A 169 -21.69 12.60 -1.70
N PHE A 170 -22.08 11.66 -0.86
CA PHE A 170 -21.37 11.36 0.38
C PHE A 170 -21.38 9.87 0.71
N THR A 171 -20.37 9.43 1.45
CA THR A 171 -20.20 8.06 1.96
C THR A 171 -19.37 8.08 3.25
N SER A 172 -19.23 6.92 3.89
CA SER A 172 -18.33 6.69 5.02
C SER A 172 -17.87 5.23 5.02
N THR A 173 -16.71 4.99 5.63
CA THR A 173 -16.26 3.67 6.03
C THR A 173 -15.42 3.74 7.30
N THR A 174 -15.11 2.59 7.87
CA THR A 174 -14.21 2.44 9.02
C THR A 174 -13.02 1.58 8.64
N ASP A 175 -11.87 1.91 9.20
CA ASP A 175 -10.69 1.07 9.24
C ASP A 175 -10.68 0.18 10.51
N PRO A 176 -10.48 -1.16 10.40
CA PRO A 176 -10.46 -2.07 11.55
C PRO A 176 -9.36 -1.78 12.58
N GLU A 177 -8.30 -1.09 12.18
CA GLU A 177 -7.16 -0.72 13.02
C GLU A 177 -7.22 0.75 13.45
N GLY A 178 -8.24 1.49 12.99
CA GLY A 178 -8.45 2.89 13.31
C GLY A 178 -7.57 3.84 12.50
N GLU A 179 -6.94 3.35 11.43
CA GLU A 179 -6.12 4.18 10.53
C GLU A 179 -6.98 5.20 9.77
N GLN A 180 -6.36 6.29 9.32
CA GLN A 180 -7.04 7.27 8.49
C GLN A 180 -7.30 6.72 7.08
N VAL A 181 -8.44 7.10 6.50
CA VAL A 181 -8.95 6.54 5.25
C VAL A 181 -9.02 7.62 4.16
N SER A 182 -8.63 7.25 2.94
CA SER A 182 -8.85 8.06 1.72
C SER A 182 -9.83 7.36 0.78
N TYR A 183 -10.57 8.13 -0.03
CA TYR A 183 -11.65 7.63 -0.88
C TYR A 183 -11.40 7.94 -2.37
N LEU A 184 -11.73 6.99 -3.23
CA LEU A 184 -11.71 7.13 -4.69
C LEU A 184 -13.13 6.91 -5.23
N TRP A 185 -13.65 7.90 -5.96
CA TRP A 185 -14.98 7.86 -6.56
C TRP A 185 -14.89 7.52 -8.04
N ASP A 186 -15.70 6.57 -8.49
CA ASP A 186 -15.94 6.22 -9.88
C ASP A 186 -17.32 6.76 -10.27
N TRP A 187 -17.37 7.63 -11.29
CA TRP A 187 -18.58 8.35 -11.70
C TRP A 187 -19.30 7.69 -12.89
N ASP A 188 -18.74 6.60 -13.42
CA ASP A 188 -19.28 5.83 -14.55
C ASP A 188 -19.41 6.63 -15.87
N ASP A 189 -18.69 7.74 -16.00
CA ASP A 189 -18.62 8.59 -17.20
C ASP A 189 -17.21 8.61 -17.82
N ASN A 190 -16.40 7.58 -17.51
CA ASN A 190 -14.96 7.49 -17.76
C ASN A 190 -14.11 8.48 -16.97
N THR A 191 -14.66 9.11 -15.93
CA THR A 191 -13.90 9.92 -14.97
C THR A 191 -13.97 9.33 -13.57
N SER A 192 -12.95 9.67 -12.77
CA SER A 192 -12.87 9.34 -11.35
C SER A 192 -12.30 10.53 -10.59
N SER A 193 -12.57 10.61 -9.29
CA SER A 193 -11.86 11.57 -8.44
C SER A 193 -10.37 11.23 -8.31
N ASP A 194 -9.57 12.15 -7.78
CA ASP A 194 -8.33 11.78 -7.09
C ASP A 194 -8.67 11.06 -5.77
N TRP A 195 -7.66 10.50 -5.09
CA TRP A 195 -7.85 10.02 -3.72
C TRP A 195 -8.11 11.20 -2.78
N LEU A 196 -9.35 11.31 -2.29
CA LEU A 196 -9.77 12.34 -1.34
C LEU A 196 -9.40 11.89 0.07
N GLY A 197 -8.69 12.75 0.81
CA GLY A 197 -8.28 12.50 2.19
C GLY A 197 -6.78 12.68 2.42
N PRO A 198 -6.21 12.07 3.48
CA PRO A 198 -6.86 11.14 4.40
C PRO A 198 -7.83 11.83 5.39
N PHE A 199 -8.85 11.08 5.83
CA PHE A 199 -9.85 11.48 6.83
C PHE A 199 -9.84 10.49 7.99
N ASP A 200 -10.28 10.92 9.17
CA ASP A 200 -10.40 10.02 10.31
C ASP A 200 -11.42 8.88 10.04
N SER A 201 -11.10 7.67 10.50
CA SER A 201 -11.95 6.49 10.37
C SER A 201 -13.37 6.74 10.88
N GLY A 202 -14.39 6.36 10.09
CA GLY A 202 -15.81 6.53 10.42
C GLY A 202 -16.41 7.90 10.09
N VAL A 203 -15.61 8.87 9.62
CA VAL A 203 -16.14 10.19 9.22
C VAL A 203 -16.85 10.12 7.87
N THR A 204 -18.01 10.77 7.77
CA THR A 204 -18.72 10.97 6.50
C THR A 204 -18.00 12.01 5.64
N VAL A 205 -17.68 11.63 4.42
CA VAL A 205 -17.01 12.48 3.42
C VAL A 205 -17.97 12.80 2.29
N SER A 206 -17.84 14.00 1.73
CA SER A 206 -18.64 14.45 0.59
C SER A 206 -17.77 14.96 -0.54
N THR A 207 -18.24 14.80 -1.77
CA THR A 207 -17.65 15.37 -2.98
C THR A 207 -18.76 15.79 -3.94
N PHE A 208 -18.39 16.57 -4.95
CA PHE A 208 -19.28 17.05 -5.98
C PHE A 208 -18.90 16.47 -7.35
N HIS A 209 -19.89 16.23 -8.21
CA HIS A 209 -19.68 15.82 -9.60
C HIS A 209 -20.81 16.33 -10.50
N SER A 210 -20.51 16.49 -11.79
CA SER A 210 -21.50 16.82 -12.82
C SER A 210 -21.25 15.97 -14.06
N TRP A 211 -22.33 15.64 -14.78
CA TRP A 211 -22.25 14.85 -16.01
C TRP A 211 -22.45 15.74 -17.24
N ALA A 212 -21.63 15.53 -18.26
CA ALA A 212 -21.68 16.28 -19.51
C ALA A 212 -22.73 15.76 -20.49
N GLU A 213 -23.21 14.53 -20.30
CA GLU A 213 -24.17 13.86 -21.19
C GLU A 213 -25.33 13.29 -20.38
N ALA A 214 -26.50 13.17 -21.03
CA ALA A 214 -27.65 12.49 -20.44
C ALA A 214 -27.43 10.97 -20.46
N GLY A 215 -27.87 10.29 -19.40
CA GLY A 215 -27.61 8.87 -19.24
C GLY A 215 -27.99 8.34 -17.86
N GLU A 216 -27.80 7.05 -17.67
CA GLU A 216 -27.83 6.41 -16.35
C GLU A 216 -26.39 6.06 -15.96
N TYR A 217 -26.00 6.42 -14.73
CA TYR A 217 -24.63 6.27 -14.24
C TYR A 217 -24.60 5.55 -12.90
N GLU A 218 -23.67 4.62 -12.72
CA GLU A 218 -23.48 3.83 -11.49
C GLU A 218 -22.31 4.33 -10.63
N ILE A 219 -22.60 5.20 -9.67
CA ILE A 219 -21.58 5.79 -8.80
C ILE A 219 -21.11 4.78 -7.76
N ARG A 220 -19.80 4.55 -7.66
CA ARG A 220 -19.19 3.64 -6.67
C ARG A 220 -17.98 4.27 -5.99
N VAL A 221 -17.66 3.78 -4.79
CA VAL A 221 -16.53 4.30 -4.01
C VAL A 221 -15.66 3.17 -3.49
N LYS A 222 -14.35 3.42 -3.46
CA LYS A 222 -13.34 2.56 -2.86
C LYS A 222 -12.55 3.33 -1.81
N ALA A 223 -12.14 2.65 -0.75
CA ALA A 223 -11.30 3.22 0.30
C ALA A 223 -9.89 2.63 0.30
N LYS A 224 -8.95 3.37 0.88
CA LYS A 224 -7.63 2.88 1.27
C LYS A 224 -7.17 3.50 2.59
N ASP A 225 -6.35 2.78 3.34
CA ASP A 225 -5.71 3.28 4.56
C ASP A 225 -4.39 4.03 4.28
N THR A 226 -3.71 4.41 5.36
CA THR A 226 -2.37 5.02 5.37
C THR A 226 -1.27 4.06 4.88
N HIS A 227 -1.48 2.75 4.96
CA HIS A 227 -0.56 1.70 4.47
C HIS A 227 -0.79 1.35 2.98
N SER A 228 -1.76 2.00 2.35
CA SER A 228 -2.22 1.76 0.98
C SER A 228 -2.91 0.41 0.75
N ALA A 229 -3.35 -0.26 1.82
CA ALA A 229 -4.28 -1.38 1.72
C ALA A 229 -5.65 -0.86 1.26
N LYS A 230 -6.28 -1.54 0.31
CA LYS A 230 -7.49 -1.08 -0.38
C LYS A 230 -8.67 -1.98 -0.07
N SER A 231 -9.84 -1.37 0.11
CA SER A 231 -11.11 -2.08 0.18
C SER A 231 -11.55 -2.59 -1.21
N ASP A 232 -12.61 -3.38 -1.23
CA ASP A 232 -13.41 -3.58 -2.45
C ASP A 232 -14.19 -2.30 -2.81
N TRP A 233 -14.78 -2.28 -4.00
CA TRP A 233 -15.73 -1.23 -4.39
C TRP A 233 -17.05 -1.39 -3.64
N SER A 234 -17.69 -0.28 -3.27
CA SER A 234 -19.03 -0.26 -2.71
C SER A 234 -20.07 -0.76 -3.70
N ASP A 235 -21.27 -1.07 -3.18
CA ASP A 235 -22.48 -1.10 -4.01
C ASP A 235 -22.66 0.24 -4.74
N SER A 236 -23.28 0.21 -5.92
CA SER A 236 -23.51 1.41 -6.74
C SER A 236 -24.75 2.20 -6.32
N LEU A 237 -24.67 3.52 -6.46
CA LEU A 237 -25.83 4.41 -6.49
C LEU A 237 -26.10 4.80 -7.94
N THR A 238 -27.26 4.41 -8.47
CA THR A 238 -27.68 4.83 -9.81
C THR A 238 -28.24 6.26 -9.78
N ILE A 239 -27.74 7.11 -10.68
CA ILE A 239 -28.32 8.42 -10.98
C ILE A 239 -28.73 8.50 -12.45
N ARG A 240 -29.90 9.06 -12.72
CA ARG A 240 -30.41 9.34 -14.06
C ARG A 240 -30.25 10.82 -14.40
N ILE A 241 -29.39 11.13 -15.36
CA ILE A 241 -29.15 12.48 -15.86
C ILE A 241 -29.94 12.70 -17.14
N VAL A 242 -30.68 13.81 -17.22
CA VAL A 242 -31.46 14.20 -18.39
C VAL A 242 -30.99 15.51 -18.99
N ASP A 243 -31.28 15.74 -20.26
CA ASP A 243 -31.03 17.03 -20.92
C ASP A 243 -31.81 18.17 -20.28
N LEU A 244 -31.44 19.43 -20.58
CA LEU A 244 -32.28 20.59 -20.26
C LEU A 244 -33.53 20.63 -21.17
N PRO A 245 -34.67 21.13 -20.67
CA PRO A 245 -35.79 21.41 -21.55
C PRO A 245 -35.41 22.60 -22.46
N VAL A 246 -35.56 22.43 -23.76
CA VAL A 246 -35.27 23.49 -24.73
C VAL A 246 -36.56 24.26 -24.98
N LEU A 247 -36.76 25.36 -24.26
CA LEU A 247 -37.93 26.22 -24.45
C LEU A 247 -37.66 27.29 -25.51
N GLU A 248 -38.49 27.32 -26.54
CA GLU A 248 -38.50 28.34 -27.57
C GLU A 248 -39.75 29.23 -27.42
N ILE A 249 -39.54 30.54 -27.37
CA ILE A 249 -40.62 31.52 -27.47
C ILE A 249 -40.80 31.82 -28.96
N GLY A 250 -41.91 31.32 -29.51
CA GLY A 250 -42.33 31.60 -30.88
C GLY A 250 -43.00 32.97 -31.02
N ASP A 251 -43.95 33.09 -31.93
CA ASP A 251 -44.59 34.36 -32.26
C ASP A 251 -45.21 35.04 -31.02
N ILE A 252 -44.83 36.31 -30.84
CA ILE A 252 -45.47 37.23 -29.89
C ILE A 252 -46.35 38.17 -30.71
N SER A 253 -47.65 38.15 -30.45
CA SER A 253 -48.61 39.05 -31.09
C SER A 253 -49.41 39.82 -30.05
N GLY A 254 -49.77 41.06 -30.40
CA GLY A 254 -50.52 41.95 -29.52
C GLY A 254 -51.69 42.63 -30.24
N SER A 255 -52.79 42.82 -29.53
CA SER A 255 -53.91 43.67 -29.91
C SER A 255 -54.26 44.62 -28.75
N LEU A 256 -55.17 45.57 -28.99
CA LEU A 256 -55.62 46.50 -27.94
C LEU A 256 -56.08 45.69 -26.70
N PHE A 257 -55.36 45.86 -25.58
CA PHE A 257 -55.52 45.14 -24.29
C PHE A 257 -55.20 43.64 -24.25
N LYS A 258 -54.56 43.03 -25.26
CA LYS A 258 -54.18 41.60 -25.20
C LYS A 258 -52.80 41.35 -25.82
N ILE A 259 -52.01 40.49 -25.17
CA ILE A 259 -50.77 39.93 -25.71
C ILE A 259 -50.93 38.40 -25.71
N SER A 260 -50.40 37.75 -26.74
CA SER A 260 -50.28 36.29 -26.85
C SER A 260 -48.86 35.94 -27.23
N ALA A 261 -48.32 34.88 -26.62
CA ALA A 261 -47.05 34.27 -27.00
C ALA A 261 -47.25 32.76 -27.14
N VAL A 262 -46.56 32.16 -28.11
CA VAL A 262 -46.49 30.70 -28.24
C VAL A 262 -45.19 30.23 -27.57
N ILE A 263 -45.27 29.32 -26.60
CA ILE A 263 -44.11 28.68 -26.00
C ILE A 263 -44.10 27.23 -26.46
N LYS A 264 -42.98 26.77 -27.04
CA LYS A 264 -42.76 25.39 -27.44
C LYS A 264 -41.63 24.80 -26.63
N ASN A 265 -41.79 23.56 -26.19
CA ASN A 265 -40.69 22.77 -25.68
C ASN A 265 -40.15 21.90 -26.82
N ASN A 266 -39.00 22.27 -27.34
CA ASN A 266 -38.27 21.54 -28.37
C ASN A 266 -37.24 20.56 -27.76
N GLY A 267 -37.18 20.46 -26.42
CA GLY A 267 -36.32 19.52 -25.71
C GLY A 267 -36.91 18.11 -25.63
N SER A 268 -36.08 17.16 -25.24
CA SER A 268 -36.44 15.75 -25.06
C SER A 268 -37.17 15.46 -23.74
N ILE A 269 -37.24 16.43 -22.83
CA ILE A 269 -37.89 16.33 -21.52
C ILE A 269 -38.95 17.40 -21.32
N ASP A 270 -40.01 17.07 -20.57
CA ASP A 270 -41.08 18.01 -20.24
C ASP A 270 -40.58 19.17 -19.38
N ALA A 271 -41.06 20.38 -19.68
CA ALA A 271 -40.85 21.56 -18.83
C ALA A 271 -42.03 21.66 -17.85
N THR A 272 -41.76 21.45 -16.56
CA THR A 272 -42.73 21.57 -15.46
C THR A 272 -42.68 22.92 -14.78
#